data_AF-A0A5N1JC94-F1
#
_entry.id   AF-A0A5N1JC94-F1
#
_cell.length_a   1.000
_cell.length_b   1.000
_cell.length_c   1.000
_cell.angle_alpha   90.00
_cell.angle_beta   90.00
_cell.angle_gamma   90.00
#
_symmetry.space_group_name_H-M   'P 1'
#
loop_
_entity.id
_entity.type
_entity.pdbx_description
1 polymer ?
#
loop_
_entity_poly.entity_id
_entity_poly.type
_entity_poly.pdbx_seq_one_letter_code
_entity_poly.pdbx_strand_id
1 'polypeptide(L)'
;MITADEVLLIHRRLIEEFGGSDGVRDEGIMLSAIARPYSGFGDTEFYQTPVEKAAAIVESIVTNHPFVDGNKRTGYVLMEIILRTNNLFINASLQERYDFVI
;
A
#
# COMPACT_ATOMS: atom_id res chain seq x y z
N MET A 1 -10.37 -2.54 6.48
CA MET A 1 -9.56 -3.31 5.51
C MET A 1 -9.77 -2.67 4.15
N ILE A 2 -8.70 -2.45 3.38
CA ILE A 2 -8.79 -1.90 2.03
C ILE A 2 -9.17 -3.04 1.08
N THR A 3 -10.19 -2.82 0.26
CA THR A 3 -10.69 -3.79 -0.72
C THR A 3 -9.88 -3.74 -2.02
N ALA A 4 -9.96 -4.82 -2.82
CA ALA A 4 -9.30 -4.86 -4.13
C ALA A 4 -9.77 -3.74 -5.06
N ASP A 5 -11.08 -3.46 -5.10
CA ASP A 5 -11.65 -2.38 -5.91
C ASP A 5 -11.14 -1.00 -5.49
N GLU A 6 -11.00 -0.75 -4.19
CA GLU A 6 -10.40 0.49 -3.68
C GLU A 6 -8.94 0.62 -4.10
N VAL A 7 -8.17 -0.47 -4.04
CA VAL A 7 -6.77 -0.48 -4.50
C VAL A 7 -6.68 -0.14 -5.99
N LEU A 8 -7.49 -0.78 -6.83
CA LEU A 8 -7.52 -0.51 -8.28
C LEU A 8 -7.93 0.94 -8.58
N LEU A 9 -8.93 1.46 -7.86
CA LEU A 9 -9.36 2.84 -8.01
C LEU A 9 -8.26 3.83 -7.59
N ILE A 10 -7.60 3.59 -6.46
CA ILE A 10 -6.48 4.42 -5.98
C ILE A 10 -5.35 4.38 -7.00
N HIS A 11 -4.94 3.18 -7.43
CA HIS A 11 -3.86 3.01 -8.39
C HIS A 11 -4.13 3.79 -9.68
N ARG A 12 -5.33 3.61 -10.26
CA ARG A 12 -5.75 4.29 -11.48
C ARG A 12 -5.70 5.81 -11.33
N ARG A 13 -6.23 6.36 -10.23
CA ARG A 13 -6.18 7.81 -9.96
C ARG A 13 -4.75 8.34 -9.90
N LEU A 14 -3.83 7.59 -9.28
CA LEU A 14 -2.43 7.99 -9.20
C LEU A 14 -1.74 7.98 -10.57
N ILE A 15 -2.11 7.04 -11.45
CA ILE A 15 -1.60 7.02 -12.83
C ILE A 15 -2.19 8.18 -13.64
N GLU A 16 -3.49 8.45 -13.52
CA GLU A 16 -4.17 9.55 -14.20
C GLU A 16 -3.59 10.92 -13.80
N GLU A 17 -3.25 11.10 -12.51
CA GLU A 17 -2.74 12.37 -11.98
C GLU A 17 -1.24 12.58 -12.23
N PHE A 18 -0.42 11.54 -12.06
CA PHE A 18 1.04 11.68 -12.03
C PHE A 18 1.76 10.98 -13.20
N GLY A 19 1.01 10.35 -14.11
CA GLY A 19 1.54 9.62 -15.25
C GLY A 19 2.13 8.25 -14.91
N GLY A 20 2.40 7.49 -15.96
CA GLY A 20 2.84 6.09 -15.89
C GLY A 20 1.95 5.18 -16.73
N SER A 21 2.22 3.88 -16.72
CA SER A 21 1.38 2.89 -17.40
C SER A 21 0.37 2.28 -16.42
N ASP A 22 -0.92 2.39 -16.76
CA ASP A 22 -1.99 1.71 -16.02
C ASP A 22 -1.94 0.19 -16.25
N GLY A 23 -2.37 -0.58 -15.25
CA GLY A 23 -2.52 -2.02 -15.35
C GLY A 23 -1.99 -2.80 -14.16
N VAL A 24 -2.69 -3.88 -13.85
CA VAL A 24 -2.24 -4.90 -12.89
C VAL A 24 -1.31 -5.87 -13.62
N ARG A 25 -0.08 -6.02 -13.12
CA ARG A 25 0.89 -7.00 -13.61
C ARG A 25 0.59 -8.38 -13.05
N ASP A 26 0.28 -8.45 -11.76
CA ASP A 26 -0.02 -9.70 -11.05
C ASP A 26 -1.08 -9.46 -9.97
N GLU A 27 -2.28 -9.97 -10.21
CA GLU A 27 -3.41 -9.84 -9.29
C GLU A 27 -3.21 -10.66 -8.01
N GLY A 28 -2.55 -11.82 -8.09
CA GLY A 28 -2.27 -12.65 -6.92
C GLY A 28 -1.34 -11.95 -5.93
N ILE A 29 -0.30 -11.27 -6.44
CA ILE A 29 0.59 -10.44 -5.62
C ILE A 29 -0.18 -9.26 -5.01
N MET A 30 -1.05 -8.60 -5.77
CA MET A 30 -1.88 -7.50 -5.26
C MET A 30 -2.79 -7.97 -4.12
N LEU A 31 -3.51 -9.07 -4.33
CA LEU A 31 -4.43 -9.65 -3.34
C LEU A 31 -3.68 -10.13 -2.10
N SER A 32 -2.50 -10.72 -2.26
CA SER A 32 -1.65 -11.11 -1.14
C SER A 32 -1.17 -9.89 -0.33
N ALA A 33 -0.82 -8.80 -1.00
CA ALA A 33 -0.35 -7.58 -0.36
C ALA A 33 -1.43 -6.90 0.50
N ILE A 34 -2.68 -6.85 0.03
CA ILE A 34 -3.80 -6.26 0.79
C ILE A 34 -4.27 -7.14 1.95
N ALA A 35 -4.09 -8.46 1.84
CA ALA A 35 -4.44 -9.41 2.89
C ALA A 35 -3.39 -9.45 4.02
N ARG A 36 -2.11 -9.28 3.68
CA ARG A 36 -0.98 -9.44 4.62
C ARG A 36 -1.11 -8.64 5.93
N PRO A 37 -1.52 -7.35 5.96
CA PRO A 37 -1.67 -6.59 7.21
C PRO A 37 -2.67 -7.19 8.19
N TYR A 38 -3.59 -8.04 7.72
CA TYR A 38 -4.65 -8.67 8.51
C TYR A 38 -4.44 -10.19 8.64
N SER A 39 -3.26 -10.68 8.24
CA SER A 39 -2.90 -12.08 8.39
C SER A 39 -2.56 -12.43 9.84
N GLY A 40 -2.80 -13.68 10.22
CA GLY A 40 -2.64 -14.16 11.58
C GLY A 40 -2.82 -15.66 11.70
N PHE A 41 -2.80 -16.13 12.94
CA PHE A 41 -3.08 -17.52 13.29
C PHE A 41 -4.14 -17.58 14.39
N GLY A 42 -5.25 -18.29 14.12
CA GLY A 42 -6.42 -18.28 14.99
C GLY A 42 -6.97 -16.86 15.12
N ASP A 43 -7.19 -16.41 16.35
CA ASP A 43 -7.68 -15.06 16.66
C ASP A 43 -6.57 -14.01 16.84
N THR A 44 -5.31 -14.37 16.54
CA THR A 44 -4.16 -13.46 16.71
C THR A 44 -3.59 -13.01 15.37
N GLU A 45 -3.65 -11.71 15.09
CA GLU A 45 -2.96 -11.10 13.94
C GLU A 45 -1.44 -11.02 14.16
N PHE A 46 -0.65 -11.18 13.09
CA PHE A 46 0.81 -11.00 13.13
C PHE A 46 1.23 -9.54 13.25
N TYR A 47 0.44 -8.63 12.69
CA TYR A 47 0.67 -7.18 12.70
C TYR A 47 -0.35 -6.52 13.63
N GLN A 48 0.03 -6.25 14.87
CA GLN A 48 -0.91 -5.89 15.92
C GLN A 48 -1.22 -4.38 15.93
N THR A 49 -0.27 -3.56 15.50
CA THR A 49 -0.41 -2.10 15.50
C THR A 49 -0.73 -1.56 14.11
N PRO A 50 -1.41 -0.39 14.01
CA PRO A 50 -1.62 0.27 12.72
C PRO A 50 -0.32 0.55 11.96
N VAL A 51 0.77 0.85 12.67
CA VAL A 51 2.09 1.11 12.08
C VAL A 51 2.67 -0.16 11.45
N GLU A 52 2.58 -1.30 12.14
CA GLU A 52 3.00 -2.61 11.60
C GLU A 52 2.18 -2.99 10.37
N LYS A 53 0.86 -2.77 10.39
CA LYS A 53 -0.03 -3.00 9.24
C LYS A 53 0.33 -2.12 8.05
N ALA A 54 0.62 -0.85 8.31
CA ALA A 54 1.03 0.13 7.31
C ALA A 54 2.39 -0.24 6.70
N ALA A 55 3.35 -0.68 7.53
CA ALA A 55 4.65 -1.18 7.08
C ALA A 55 4.52 -2.44 6.20
N ALA A 56 3.67 -3.38 6.59
CA ALA A 56 3.44 -4.62 5.84
C ALA A 56 2.88 -4.36 4.43
N ILE A 57 1.91 -3.43 4.28
CA ILE A 57 1.33 -3.16 2.96
C ILE A 57 2.30 -2.43 2.04
N VAL A 58 3.02 -1.40 2.53
CA VAL A 58 3.96 -0.65 1.67
C VAL A 58 5.10 -1.54 1.20
N GLU A 59 5.70 -2.33 2.10
CA GLU A 59 6.75 -3.27 1.72
C GLU A 59 6.24 -4.27 0.67
N SER A 60 5.04 -4.81 0.83
CA SER A 60 4.49 -5.81 -0.10
C SER A 60 4.30 -5.25 -1.51
N ILE A 61 3.76 -4.04 -1.63
CA ILE A 61 3.51 -3.41 -2.93
C ILE A 61 4.83 -2.93 -3.56
N VAL A 62 5.70 -2.30 -2.76
CA VAL A 62 6.98 -1.75 -3.24
C VAL A 62 7.94 -2.87 -3.66
N THR A 63 8.03 -3.96 -2.91
CA THR A 63 9.00 -5.02 -3.22
C THR A 63 8.50 -5.97 -4.31
N ASN A 64 7.22 -6.33 -4.28
CA ASN A 64 6.70 -7.36 -5.18
C ASN A 64 6.12 -6.80 -6.48
N HIS A 65 5.93 -5.48 -6.59
CA HIS A 65 5.52 -4.79 -7.81
C HIS A 65 4.25 -5.36 -8.50
N PRO A 66 3.08 -5.41 -7.87
CA PRO A 66 1.86 -5.97 -8.48
C PRO A 66 1.33 -5.20 -9.69
N PHE A 67 1.73 -3.95 -9.90
CA PHE A 67 1.28 -3.10 -11.01
C PHE A 67 2.36 -2.95 -12.09
N VAL A 68 1.94 -2.60 -13.31
CA VAL A 68 2.84 -2.34 -14.45
C VAL A 68 3.77 -1.15 -14.15
N ASP A 69 3.24 -0.10 -13.54
CA ASP A 69 3.97 1.07 -13.06
C ASP A 69 3.34 1.56 -11.74
N GLY A 70 3.86 2.60 -11.11
CA GLY A 70 3.20 3.27 -9.98
C GLY A 70 3.22 2.52 -8.65
N ASN A 71 3.95 1.40 -8.55
CA ASN A 71 4.03 0.58 -7.33
C ASN A 71 4.44 1.38 -6.08
N LYS A 72 5.51 2.19 -6.18
CA LYS A 72 5.99 3.02 -5.06
C LYS A 72 4.94 4.01 -4.56
N ARG A 73 4.29 4.71 -5.50
CA ARG A 73 3.22 5.68 -5.22
C ARG A 73 2.00 4.99 -4.60
N THR A 74 1.59 3.86 -5.17
CA THR A 74 0.44 3.08 -4.69
C THR A 74 0.70 2.53 -3.28
N GLY A 75 1.86 1.91 -3.06
CA GLY A 75 2.25 1.39 -1.75
C GLY A 75 2.29 2.48 -0.67
N TYR A 76 2.85 3.65 -0.99
CA TYR A 76 2.88 4.79 -0.08
C TYR A 76 1.46 5.26 0.32
N VAL A 77 0.57 5.43 -0.66
CA VAL A 77 -0.80 5.90 -0.41
C VAL A 77 -1.60 4.88 0.39
N LEU A 78 -1.45 3.58 0.13
CA LEU A 78 -2.11 2.53 0.90
C LEU A 78 -1.64 2.51 2.36
N MET A 79 -0.34 2.68 2.61
CA MET A 79 0.21 2.86 3.96
C MET A 79 -0.38 4.10 4.64
N GLU A 80 -0.42 5.24 3.95
CA GLU A 80 -0.97 6.48 4.49
C GLU A 80 -2.46 6.33 4.84
N ILE A 81 -3.25 5.61 4.04
CA ILE A 81 -4.66 5.32 4.32
C ILE A 81 -4.80 4.48 5.61
N ILE A 82 -3.98 3.44 5.80
CA ILE A 82 -4.00 2.64 7.03
C ILE A 82 -3.69 3.51 8.25
N LEU A 83 -2.69 4.39 8.17
CA LEU A 83 -2.34 5.28 9.28
C LEU A 83 -3.47 6.29 9.57
N ARG A 84 -3.98 6.97 8.54
CA ARG A 84 -5.03 7.99 8.68
C ARG A 84 -6.34 7.44 9.24
N THR A 85 -6.74 6.24 8.81
CA THR A 85 -7.94 5.56 9.36
C THR A 85 -7.79 5.19 10.83
N ASN A 86 -6.56 5.19 11.35
CA ASN A 86 -6.23 5.00 12.76
C ASN A 86 -5.80 6.30 13.46
N ASN A 87 -6.13 7.47 12.91
CA ASN A 87 -5.77 8.79 13.44
C ASN A 87 -4.25 9.03 13.60
N LEU A 88 -3.43 8.36 12.79
CA LEU A 88 -1.99 8.56 12.71
C LEU A 88 -1.65 9.34 11.44
N PHE A 89 -0.73 10.29 11.56
CA PHE A 89 -0.34 11.18 10.47
C PHE A 89 1.18 11.14 10.27
N ILE A 90 1.60 11.06 9.01
CA ILE A 90 3.02 11.11 8.66
C ILE A 90 3.49 12.57 8.71
N ASN A 91 4.42 12.85 9.61
CA ASN A 91 5.15 14.12 9.64
C ASN A 91 6.52 13.94 8.99
N ALA A 92 6.57 14.16 7.67
CA ALA A 92 7.77 14.07 6.86
C ALA A 92 7.69 15.05 5.69
N SER A 93 8.82 15.62 5.30
CA SER A 93 9.00 16.41 4.08
C SER A 93 8.76 15.57 2.82
N LEU A 94 8.53 16.23 1.68
CA LEU A 94 8.36 15.50 0.42
C LEU A 94 9.59 14.65 0.08
N GLN A 95 10.79 15.14 0.38
CA GLN A 95 12.04 14.42 0.13
C GLN A 95 12.13 13.15 0.99
N GLU A 96 11.85 13.24 2.29
CA GLU A 96 11.87 12.07 3.18
C GLU A 96 10.85 11.00 2.75
N ARG A 97 9.67 11.43 2.27
CA ARG A 97 8.65 10.50 1.75
C ARG A 97 9.10 9.81 0.46
N TYR A 98 9.79 10.55 -0.41
CA TYR A 98 10.37 10.01 -1.63
C TYR A 98 11.46 8.99 -1.29
N ASP A 99 12.43 9.38 -0.45
CA ASP A 99 13.56 8.52 -0.06
C ASP A 99 13.09 7.24 0.65
N PHE A 100 11.97 7.29 1.38
CA PHE A 100 11.40 6.13 2.07
C PHE A 100 10.95 5.01 1.13
N VAL A 101 10.52 5.32 -0.10
CA VAL A 101 9.96 4.32 -1.04
C VAL A 101 10.88 3.98 -2.21
N ILE A 102 12.09 4.55 -2.25
CA ILE A 102 13.01 4.41 -3.39
C ILE A 102 13.94 3.22 -3.26
#